data_AF-A0A388QJR0-F1
#
_entry.id   AF-A0A388QJR0-F1
#
_cell.length_a   1.000
_cell.length_b   1.000
_cell.length_c   1.000
_cell.angle_alpha   90.00
_cell.angle_beta   90.00
_cell.angle_gamma   90.00
#
_symmetry.space_group_name_H-M   'P 1'
#
loop_
_entity.id
_entity.type
_entity.pdbx_description
1 polymer ?
#
loop_
_entity_poly.entity_id
_entity_poly.type
_entity_poly.pdbx_seq_one_letter_code
_entity_poly.pdbx_strand_id
1 'polypeptide(L)' 'MKIAINVPFVGKDEIAAVTSILKNGALTSAANHGGEHVQAFEKSASIF' A
#
# COMPACT_ATOMS: atom_id res chain seq x y z
N MET A 1 -0.35 30.70 12.46
CA MET A 1 0.22 29.36 12.20
C MET A 1 -0.94 28.42 11.91
N LYS A 2 -0.97 27.77 10.74
CA LYS A 2 -2.03 26.78 10.43
C LYS A 2 -1.55 25.40 10.87
N ILE A 3 -2.30 24.77 11.77
CA ILE A 3 -2.06 23.37 12.16
C ILE A 3 -2.83 22.51 11.17
N ALA A 4 -2.12 21.67 10.44
CA ALA A 4 -2.75 20.77 9.50
C ALA A 4 -3.31 19.56 10.26
N ILE A 5 -4.59 19.26 10.03
CA ILE A 5 -5.28 18.12 10.63
C ILE A 5 -5.44 17.06 9.53
N ASN A 6 -5.14 15.80 9.85
CA ASN A 6 -5.32 14.64 8.95
C ASN A 6 -4.54 14.74 7.63
N VAL A 7 -3.35 15.34 7.63
CA VAL A 7 -2.45 15.23 6.48
C VAL A 7 -1.85 13.83 6.46
N PRO A 8 -1.91 13.10 5.34
CA PRO A 8 -1.33 11.77 5.25
C PRO A 8 0.17 11.84 5.51
N PHE A 9 0.65 10.95 6.39
CA PHE A 9 2.08 10.74 6.58
C PHE A 9 2.55 9.72 5.56
N VAL A 10 3.34 10.17 4.58
CA VAL A 10 3.92 9.32 3.53
C VAL A 10 5.43 9.48 3.60
N GLY A 11 6.13 8.39 3.87
CA GLY A 11 7.58 8.34 4.06
C GLY A 11 8.32 7.67 2.91
N LYS A 12 9.58 7.31 3.17
CA LYS A 12 10.45 6.63 2.20
C LYS A 12 9.97 5.21 1.90
N ASP A 13 9.35 4.56 2.88
CA ASP A 13 8.97 3.15 2.78
C ASP A 13 7.75 2.97 1.88
N GLU A 14 6.73 3.84 2.00
CA GLU A 14 5.57 3.84 1.12
C GLU A 14 5.98 4.11 -0.34
N ILE A 15 6.88 5.08 -0.55
CA ILE A 15 7.40 5.41 -1.88
C ILE A 15 8.19 4.24 -2.47
N ALA A 16 9.04 3.59 -1.66
CA ALA A 16 9.82 2.44 -2.10
C ALA A 16 8.93 1.25 -2.47
N ALA A 17 7.91 0.96 -1.66
CA ALA A 17 6.94 -0.10 -1.93
C ALA A 17 6.21 0.11 -3.26
N VAL A 18 5.66 1.32 -3.48
CA VAL A 18 4.97 1.66 -4.74
C VAL A 18 5.94 1.62 -5.92
N THR A 19 7.14 2.16 -5.78
CA THR A 19 8.15 2.16 -6.85
C THR A 19 8.54 0.74 -7.26
N SER A 20 8.66 -0.18 -6.31
CA SER A 20 8.96 -1.60 -6.58
C SER A 20 7.87 -2.25 -7.42
N ILE A 21 6.60 -2.02 -7.08
CA ILE A 21 5.44 -2.54 -7.81
C ILE A 21 5.39 -1.98 -9.24
N LEU A 22 5.58 -0.67 -9.38
CA LEU A 22 5.60 0.00 -10.69
C LEU A 22 6.72 -0.54 -11.59
N LYS A 23 7.91 -0.83 -11.03
CA LYS A 23 9.01 -1.44 -11.78
C LYS A 23 8.71 -2.86 -12.24
N ASN A 24 7.96 -3.62 -11.45
CA ASN A 24 7.54 -4.98 -11.82
C ASN A 24 6.41 -4.97 -12.86
N GLY A 25 5.60 -3.90 -12.94
CA GLY A 25 4.53 -3.72 -13.92
C GLY A 25 3.27 -4.57 -13.67
N ALA A 26 3.29 -5.46 -12.69
CA ALA A 26 2.15 -6.28 -12.28
C ALA A 26 1.22 -5.51 -11.33
N LEU A 27 0.39 -4.62 -11.89
CA LEU A 27 -0.52 -3.75 -11.11
C LEU A 27 -1.84 -4.42 -10.70
N THR A 28 -2.19 -5.52 -11.37
CA THR A 28 -3.45 -6.24 -11.16
C THR A 28 -3.19 -7.74 -11.14
N SER A 29 -3.97 -8.49 -10.35
CA SER A 29 -4.01 -9.95 -10.42
C SER A 29 -5.32 -10.41 -11.05
N ALA A 30 -5.34 -11.63 -11.58
CA ALA A 30 -6.58 -12.31 -11.98
C ALA A 30 -7.32 -12.95 -10.79
N ALA A 31 -6.85 -12.74 -9.56
CA ALA A 31 -7.46 -13.33 -8.37
C ALA A 31 -8.72 -12.56 -7.97
N ASN A 32 -9.76 -13.29 -7.61
CA ASN A 32 -11.03 -12.76 -7.09
C ASN A 32 -10.92 -12.17 -5.66
N HIS A 33 -9.78 -12.36 -4.99
CA HIS A 33 -9.51 -11.92 -3.62
C HIS A 33 -8.41 -10.85 -3.54
N GLY A 34 -8.21 -10.10 -4.64
CA GLY A 34 -7.15 -9.08 -4.72
C GLY A 34 -5.76 -9.65 -4.99
N GLY A 35 -4.81 -8.79 -5.32
CA GLY A 35 -3.42 -9.15 -5.56
C GLY A 35 -2.66 -9.51 -4.27
N GLU A 36 -1.45 -10.05 -4.41
CA GLU A 36 -0.59 -10.44 -3.28
C GLU A 36 -0.45 -9.33 -2.23
N HIS A 37 -0.20 -8.09 -2.66
CA HIS A 37 -0.06 -6.94 -1.76
C HIS A 37 -1.35 -6.59 -1.01
N VAL A 38 -2.52 -6.81 -1.62
CA VAL A 38 -3.83 -6.61 -0.98
C VAL A 38 -4.04 -7.67 0.10
N GLN A 39 -3.82 -8.95 -0.25
CA GLN A 39 -3.98 -10.06 0.70
C GLN A 39 -3.00 -9.95 1.88
N ALA A 40 -1.76 -9.54 1.63
CA ALA A 40 -0.77 -9.30 2.69
C ALA A 40 -1.19 -8.18 3.63
N PHE A 41 -1.73 -7.08 3.09
CA PHE A 41 -2.26 -5.98 3.88
C PHE A 41 -3.46 -6.43 4.73
N GLU A 42 -4.44 -7.10 4.12
CA GLU A 42 -5.64 -7.60 4.81
C GLU A 42 -5.29 -8.52 5.97
N LYS A 43 -4.35 -9.44 5.76
CA LYS A 43 -3.84 -10.33 6.82
C LYS A 43 -3.16 -9.54 7.95
N SER A 44 -2.40 -8.50 7.62
CA SER A 44 -1.76 -7.66 8.65
C SER A 44 -2.79 -6.86 9.45
N ALA A 45 -3.84 -6.36 8.78
CA ALA A 45 -4.91 -5.59 9.39
C ALA A 45 -5.85 -6.46 10.23
N SER A 46 -6.01 -7.74 9.90
CA SER A 46 -6.85 -8.68 10.66
C SER A 46 -6.24 -9.17 11.97
N ILE A 47 -5.00 -8.79 12.29
CA ILE A 47 -4.33 -9.14 13.56
C ILE A 47 -4.73 -8.18 14.70
N PHE A 48 -5.59 -7.20 14.42
CA PHE A 48 -6.14 -6.26 15.40
C PHE A 48 -7.33 -6.82 16.19
#